data_AF-A0A7C1S8Y8-F1
#
_entry.id   AF-A0A7C1S8Y8-F1
#
_cell.length_a   1.000
_cell.length_b   1.000
_cell.length_c   1.000
_cell.angle_alpha   90.00
_cell.angle_beta   90.00
_cell.angle_gamma   90.00
#
_symmetry.space_group_name_H-M   'P 1'
#
loop_
_entity.id
_entity.type
_entity.pdbx_description
1 polymer ?
#
loop_
_entity_poly.entity_id
_entity_poly.type
_entity_poly.pdbx_seq_one_letter_code
_entity_poly.pdbx_strand_id
1 'polypeptide(L)'
;KGNQISKDTLFARMKKHITDVVSRYKGKIYAWDVVNEAVSDQSDKVYREESPFYKIAGEEYLAKAFEYAHEADPDAKLFYNDYNAVRPEKTERIYKLVKKLVDAGVPIDGVGIQGHWSIFEPSEEDLKSAIDKYASLDLDVQITELDISIYKWEKERREIRPDEQDTFTPELEQKQMDQYDMIFNVLRKYKDTLTGVTFWNISDQYSWLDTYPVEGRKNYPLLFDKNLKPKKAYDKVTDFKK
;
A
#
# COMPACT_ATOMS: atom_id res chain seq x y z
N LYS A 1 -0.16 14.76 -27.11
CA LYS A 1 -1.40 14.67 -26.29
C LYS A 1 -2.47 13.99 -27.14
N GLY A 2 -3.24 13.05 -26.59
CA GLY A 2 -4.38 12.42 -27.26
C GLY A 2 -5.71 12.99 -26.77
N ASN A 3 -6.77 12.83 -27.56
CA ASN A 3 -8.13 13.19 -27.17
C ASN A 3 -8.68 12.19 -26.13
N GLN A 4 -9.63 12.65 -25.30
CA GLN A 4 -10.38 11.76 -24.42
C GLN A 4 -11.12 10.71 -25.25
N ILE A 5 -11.02 9.44 -24.84
CA ILE A 5 -11.66 8.32 -25.51
C ILE A 5 -13.06 8.04 -24.95
N SER A 6 -13.87 7.26 -25.66
CA SER A 6 -15.15 6.78 -25.14
C SER A 6 -14.96 5.76 -24.01
N LYS A 7 -15.99 5.59 -23.18
CA LYS A 7 -16.05 4.57 -22.13
C LYS A 7 -15.86 3.16 -22.68
N ASP A 8 -16.50 2.83 -23.81
CA ASP A 8 -16.33 1.52 -24.46
C ASP A 8 -14.88 1.29 -24.92
N THR A 9 -14.23 2.34 -25.45
CA THR A 9 -12.83 2.25 -25.85
C THR A 9 -11.92 2.06 -24.63
N LEU A 10 -12.22 2.73 -23.50
CA LEU A 10 -11.50 2.53 -22.25
C LEU A 10 -11.63 1.09 -21.77
N PHE A 11 -12.84 0.56 -21.68
CA PHE A 11 -13.08 -0.81 -21.21
C PHE A 11 -12.48 -1.86 -22.13
N ALA A 12 -12.54 -1.69 -23.46
CA ALA A 12 -11.86 -2.57 -24.39
C ALA A 12 -10.33 -2.58 -24.18
N ARG A 13 -9.73 -1.41 -23.94
CA ARG A 13 -8.29 -1.28 -23.67
C ARG A 13 -7.90 -1.84 -22.30
N MET A 14 -8.70 -1.60 -21.27
CA MET A 14 -8.50 -2.17 -19.93
C MET A 14 -8.57 -3.69 -19.99
N LYS A 15 -9.64 -4.25 -20.57
CA LYS A 15 -9.79 -5.70 -20.73
C LYS A 15 -8.59 -6.29 -21.46
N LYS A 16 -8.22 -5.70 -22.61
CA LYS A 16 -7.06 -6.16 -23.36
C LYS A 16 -5.77 -6.14 -22.52
N HIS A 17 -5.47 -5.03 -21.84
CA HIS A 17 -4.26 -4.92 -21.04
C HIS A 17 -4.23 -5.94 -19.89
N ILE A 18 -5.32 -6.02 -19.12
CA ILE A 18 -5.44 -6.92 -17.97
C ILE A 18 -5.34 -8.38 -18.45
N THR A 19 -6.10 -8.76 -19.47
CA THR A 19 -6.05 -10.12 -20.02
C THR A 19 -4.66 -10.46 -20.55
N ASP A 20 -4.01 -9.57 -21.32
CA ASP A 20 -2.66 -9.83 -21.86
C ASP A 20 -1.62 -10.05 -20.74
N VAL A 21 -1.65 -9.21 -19.69
CA VAL A 21 -0.68 -9.28 -18.57
C VAL A 21 -0.98 -10.46 -17.66
N VAL A 22 -2.22 -10.59 -17.18
CA VAL A 22 -2.61 -11.65 -16.23
C VAL A 22 -2.49 -13.03 -16.89
N SER A 23 -2.98 -13.20 -18.12
CA SER A 23 -2.88 -14.49 -18.82
C SER A 23 -1.44 -14.90 -19.11
N ARG A 24 -0.54 -13.93 -19.35
CA ARG A 24 0.90 -14.23 -19.57
C ARG A 24 1.54 -14.88 -18.34
N TYR A 25 1.10 -14.53 -17.14
CA TYR A 25 1.66 -15.04 -15.89
C TYR A 25 0.70 -15.97 -15.13
N LYS A 26 -0.34 -16.45 -15.80
CA LYS A 26 -1.34 -17.33 -15.22
C LYS A 26 -0.71 -18.53 -14.51
N GLY A 27 -1.16 -18.78 -13.28
CA GLY A 27 -0.66 -19.86 -12.42
C GLY A 27 0.77 -19.69 -11.90
N LYS A 28 1.41 -18.54 -12.14
CA LYS A 28 2.75 -18.21 -11.59
C LYS A 28 2.70 -17.10 -10.53
N ILE A 29 1.72 -16.21 -10.65
CA ILE A 29 1.52 -15.08 -9.73
C ILE A 29 0.39 -15.45 -8.79
N TYR A 30 0.68 -15.47 -7.49
CA TYR A 30 -0.30 -15.88 -6.49
C TYR A 30 -1.36 -14.78 -6.22
N ALA A 31 -0.98 -13.52 -6.37
CA ALA A 31 -1.84 -12.36 -6.10
C ALA A 31 -1.52 -11.18 -7.03
N TRP A 32 -2.54 -10.38 -7.36
CA TRP A 32 -2.44 -9.14 -8.11
C TRP A 32 -3.04 -7.97 -7.35
N ASP A 33 -2.32 -6.86 -7.29
CA ASP A 33 -2.92 -5.55 -7.03
C ASP A 33 -3.62 -5.08 -8.30
N VAL A 34 -4.92 -5.38 -8.41
CA VAL A 34 -5.70 -5.12 -9.62
C VAL A 34 -5.96 -3.62 -9.79
N VAL A 35 -6.23 -2.94 -8.67
CA VAL A 35 -6.41 -1.50 -8.60
C VAL A 35 -5.55 -0.96 -7.47
N ASN A 36 -4.72 0.03 -7.79
CA ASN A 36 -3.87 0.73 -6.84
C ASN A 36 -4.35 2.19 -6.67
N GLU A 37 -4.50 2.63 -5.43
CA GLU A 37 -4.67 4.03 -5.02
C GLU A 37 -5.88 4.75 -5.65
N ALA A 38 -7.06 4.12 -5.72
CA ALA A 38 -8.25 4.76 -6.28
C ALA A 38 -8.93 5.76 -5.32
N VAL A 39 -8.64 5.69 -4.02
CA VAL A 39 -9.25 6.53 -2.98
C VAL A 39 -8.49 7.85 -2.83
N SER A 40 -9.27 8.94 -2.71
CA SER A 40 -8.72 10.28 -2.54
C SER A 40 -8.17 10.52 -1.13
N ASP A 41 -7.11 11.33 -1.06
CA ASP A 41 -6.65 11.92 0.21
C ASP A 41 -7.47 13.16 0.61
N GLN A 42 -8.32 13.70 -0.29
CA GLN A 42 -9.17 14.86 0.01
C GLN A 42 -10.38 14.41 0.84
N SER A 43 -10.63 15.10 1.96
CA SER A 43 -11.67 14.71 2.93
C SER A 43 -13.10 14.77 2.38
N ASP A 44 -13.34 15.57 1.33
CA ASP A 44 -14.63 15.78 0.68
C ASP A 44 -14.90 14.81 -0.48
N LYS A 45 -13.94 13.95 -0.85
CA LYS A 45 -14.05 13.03 -1.99
C LYS A 45 -13.70 11.60 -1.59
N VAL A 46 -14.48 10.64 -2.09
CA VAL A 46 -14.16 9.22 -1.93
C VAL A 46 -13.10 8.80 -2.93
N TYR A 47 -13.30 9.13 -4.21
CA TYR A 47 -12.45 8.66 -5.31
C TYR A 47 -11.51 9.75 -5.83
N ARG A 48 -10.43 9.33 -6.48
CA ARG A 48 -9.59 10.19 -7.32
C ARG A 48 -10.29 10.58 -8.60
N GLU A 49 -11.15 11.60 -8.52
CA GLU A 49 -11.95 12.06 -9.65
C GLU A 49 -11.11 12.70 -10.77
N GLU A 50 -9.86 13.05 -10.48
CA GLU A 50 -8.90 13.55 -11.46
C GLU A 50 -8.37 12.44 -12.39
N SER A 51 -8.45 11.18 -11.98
CA SER A 51 -7.98 10.02 -12.74
C SER A 51 -8.69 9.90 -14.09
N PRO A 52 -7.97 9.66 -15.20
CA PRO A 52 -8.58 9.42 -16.51
C PRO A 52 -9.60 8.27 -16.49
N PHE A 53 -9.36 7.23 -15.68
CA PHE A 53 -10.30 6.10 -15.54
C PHE A 53 -11.63 6.56 -14.95
N TYR A 54 -11.59 7.31 -13.84
CA TYR A 54 -12.79 7.82 -13.19
C TYR A 54 -13.51 8.87 -14.04
N LYS A 55 -12.77 9.79 -14.68
CA LYS A 55 -13.36 10.82 -15.57
C LYS A 55 -14.17 10.22 -16.72
N ILE A 56 -13.76 9.06 -17.23
CA ILE A 56 -14.39 8.42 -18.39
C ILE A 56 -15.49 7.44 -17.97
N ALA A 57 -15.27 6.67 -16.90
CA ALA A 57 -16.13 5.54 -16.54
C ALA A 57 -16.83 5.66 -15.17
N GLY A 58 -16.55 6.70 -14.39
CA GLY A 58 -16.97 6.77 -12.98
C GLY A 58 -16.30 5.67 -12.17
N GLU A 59 -16.96 5.17 -11.13
CA GLU A 59 -16.44 4.05 -10.32
C GLU A 59 -16.52 2.68 -11.03
N GLU A 60 -17.24 2.55 -12.16
CA GLU A 60 -17.48 1.26 -12.83
C GLU A 60 -16.18 0.59 -13.30
N TYR A 61 -15.13 1.36 -13.59
CA TYR A 61 -13.85 0.77 -13.99
C TYR A 61 -13.25 -0.11 -12.88
N LEU A 62 -13.59 0.13 -11.61
CA LEU A 62 -13.11 -0.66 -10.48
C LEU A 62 -13.62 -2.09 -10.61
N ALA A 63 -14.94 -2.28 -10.67
CA ALA A 63 -15.56 -3.59 -10.85
C ALA A 63 -15.07 -4.28 -12.12
N LYS A 64 -15.00 -3.53 -13.25
CA LYS A 64 -14.50 -4.08 -14.52
C LYS A 64 -13.06 -4.56 -14.44
N ALA A 65 -12.18 -3.88 -13.72
CA ALA A 65 -10.80 -4.31 -13.58
C ALA A 65 -10.69 -5.68 -12.89
N PHE A 66 -11.43 -5.86 -11.79
CA PHE A 66 -11.49 -7.13 -11.06
C PHE A 66 -12.14 -8.24 -11.87
N GLU A 67 -13.28 -7.97 -12.53
CA GLU A 67 -13.94 -8.93 -13.43
C GLU A 67 -12.99 -9.41 -14.53
N TYR A 68 -12.26 -8.50 -15.19
CA TYR A 68 -11.33 -8.87 -16.26
C TYR A 68 -10.10 -9.63 -15.75
N ALA A 69 -9.61 -9.31 -14.54
CA ALA A 69 -8.51 -10.03 -13.92
C ALA A 69 -8.92 -11.46 -13.57
N HIS A 70 -10.11 -11.63 -12.96
CA HIS A 70 -10.66 -12.95 -12.63
C HIS A 70 -10.96 -13.78 -13.87
N GLU A 71 -11.52 -13.19 -14.93
CA GLU A 71 -11.73 -13.88 -16.22
C GLU A 71 -10.40 -14.41 -16.80
N ALA A 72 -9.30 -13.68 -16.64
CA ALA A 72 -7.99 -14.07 -17.16
C ALA A 72 -7.33 -15.16 -16.32
N ASP A 73 -7.35 -15.02 -14.99
CA ASP A 73 -6.84 -16.03 -14.06
C ASP A 73 -7.76 -16.18 -12.83
N PRO A 74 -8.70 -17.15 -12.83
CA PRO A 74 -9.63 -17.37 -11.72
C PRO A 74 -8.97 -17.86 -10.44
N ASP A 75 -7.73 -18.39 -10.51
CA ASP A 75 -7.03 -18.97 -9.36
C ASP A 75 -6.13 -17.94 -8.65
N ALA A 76 -5.87 -16.78 -9.27
CA ALA A 76 -5.07 -15.72 -8.67
C ALA A 76 -5.91 -14.90 -7.69
N LYS A 77 -5.31 -14.53 -6.55
CA LYS A 77 -5.95 -13.65 -5.56
C LYS A 77 -5.95 -12.20 -6.04
N LEU A 78 -7.06 -11.50 -5.90
CA LEU A 78 -7.23 -10.15 -6.44
C LEU A 78 -7.38 -9.11 -5.31
N PHE A 79 -6.46 -8.15 -5.27
CA PHE A 79 -6.34 -7.16 -4.21
C PHE A 79 -6.64 -5.74 -4.69
N TYR A 80 -7.25 -4.95 -3.79
CA TYR A 80 -7.19 -3.48 -3.83
C TYR A 80 -6.04 -3.00 -2.93
N ASN A 81 -5.11 -2.19 -3.44
CA ASN A 81 -3.92 -1.73 -2.69
C ASN A 81 -3.89 -0.19 -2.55
N ASP A 82 -3.53 0.35 -1.39
CA ASP A 82 -3.46 1.81 -1.18
C ASP A 82 -2.54 2.23 -0.01
N TYR A 83 -1.98 3.44 -0.10
CA TYR A 83 -1.25 4.09 1.00
C TYR A 83 -2.18 4.84 1.95
N ASN A 84 -1.67 5.22 3.12
CA ASN A 84 -2.44 5.87 4.19
C ASN A 84 -3.69 5.08 4.63
N ALA A 85 -3.79 3.79 4.28
CA ALA A 85 -4.95 2.95 4.52
C ALA A 85 -5.23 2.66 6.01
N VAL A 86 -4.35 3.10 6.90
CA VAL A 86 -4.52 3.04 8.36
C VAL A 86 -4.90 4.38 8.99
N ARG A 87 -4.94 5.48 8.22
CA ARG A 87 -5.44 6.74 8.74
C ARG A 87 -6.97 6.68 8.82
N PRO A 88 -7.60 6.91 9.99
CA PRO A 88 -9.02 6.60 10.20
C PRO A 88 -9.95 7.13 9.10
N GLU A 89 -9.73 8.36 8.64
CA GLU A 89 -10.55 8.96 7.60
C GLU A 89 -10.41 8.25 6.24
N LYS A 90 -9.21 7.79 5.89
CA LYS A 90 -8.97 7.06 4.63
C LYS A 90 -9.36 5.60 4.75
N THR A 91 -9.19 4.99 5.94
CA THR A 91 -9.71 3.65 6.26
C THR A 91 -11.21 3.57 5.96
N GLU A 92 -12.01 4.53 6.44
CA GLU A 92 -13.46 4.54 6.18
C GLU A 92 -13.81 4.71 4.71
N ARG A 93 -13.04 5.48 3.94
CA ARG A 93 -13.27 5.66 2.50
C ARG A 93 -12.94 4.39 1.71
N ILE A 94 -11.79 3.76 2.01
CA ILE A 94 -11.40 2.48 1.40
C ILE A 94 -12.42 1.40 1.76
N TYR A 95 -12.83 1.31 3.03
CA TYR A 95 -13.83 0.35 3.47
C TYR A 95 -15.15 0.50 2.70
N LYS A 96 -15.65 1.73 2.51
CA LYS A 96 -16.88 1.97 1.73
C LYS A 96 -16.75 1.53 0.27
N LEU A 97 -15.61 1.81 -0.37
CA LEU A 97 -15.33 1.37 -1.73
C LEU A 97 -15.32 -0.15 -1.81
N VAL A 98 -14.49 -0.80 -0.99
CA VAL A 98 -14.30 -2.26 -1.03
C VAL A 98 -15.60 -2.98 -0.68
N LYS A 99 -16.32 -2.52 0.36
CA LYS A 99 -17.63 -3.07 0.72
C LYS A 99 -18.61 -3.01 -0.45
N LYS A 100 -18.62 -1.91 -1.22
CA LYS A 100 -19.49 -1.78 -2.39
C LYS A 100 -19.16 -2.80 -3.48
N LEU A 101 -17.88 -3.12 -3.68
CA LEU A 101 -17.46 -4.17 -4.62
C LEU A 101 -17.88 -5.56 -4.11
N VAL A 102 -17.65 -5.84 -2.82
CA VAL A 102 -18.07 -7.10 -2.18
C VAL A 102 -19.59 -7.29 -2.26
N ASP A 103 -20.38 -6.27 -1.88
CA ASP A 103 -21.85 -6.31 -1.93
C ASP A 103 -22.39 -6.50 -3.36
N ALA A 104 -21.63 -6.07 -4.37
CA ALA A 104 -21.96 -6.24 -5.78
C ALA A 104 -21.51 -7.58 -6.37
N GLY A 105 -20.86 -8.46 -5.59
CA GLY A 105 -20.36 -9.75 -6.05
C GLY A 105 -19.14 -9.66 -6.98
N VAL A 106 -18.39 -8.56 -6.92
CA VAL A 106 -17.12 -8.41 -7.66
C VAL A 106 -16.09 -9.39 -7.10
N PRO A 107 -15.29 -10.09 -7.94
CA PRO A 107 -14.26 -11.02 -7.47
C PRO A 107 -13.07 -10.25 -6.87
N ILE A 108 -13.17 -9.90 -5.60
CA ILE A 108 -12.11 -9.31 -4.79
C ILE A 108 -11.83 -10.23 -3.62
N ASP A 109 -10.55 -10.54 -3.40
CA ASP A 109 -10.12 -11.46 -2.35
C ASP A 109 -9.51 -10.72 -1.15
N GLY A 110 -9.00 -9.51 -1.35
CA GLY A 110 -8.23 -8.86 -0.30
C GLY A 110 -8.00 -7.36 -0.43
N VAL A 111 -7.47 -6.80 0.66
CA VAL A 111 -7.01 -5.40 0.77
C VAL A 111 -5.53 -5.38 1.14
N GLY A 112 -4.75 -4.70 0.30
CA GLY A 112 -3.35 -4.36 0.55
C GLY A 112 -3.22 -3.01 1.25
N ILE A 113 -2.55 -3.01 2.40
CA ILE A 113 -2.10 -1.82 3.12
C ILE A 113 -0.64 -1.62 2.73
N GLN A 114 -0.32 -0.59 1.94
CA GLN A 114 1.06 -0.36 1.50
C GLN A 114 2.03 -0.29 2.69
N GLY A 115 1.73 0.47 3.74
CA GLY A 115 2.59 0.50 4.91
C GLY A 115 3.80 1.44 4.77
N HIS A 116 3.70 2.43 3.88
CA HIS A 116 4.59 3.60 3.87
C HIS A 116 4.34 4.47 5.09
N TRP A 117 5.11 4.22 6.15
CA TRP A 117 4.88 4.78 7.47
C TRP A 117 6.10 5.55 7.97
N SER A 118 6.03 6.06 9.19
CA SER A 118 7.15 6.77 9.80
C SER A 118 7.32 6.41 11.26
N ILE A 119 8.43 6.83 11.86
CA ILE A 119 8.62 6.74 13.32
C ILE A 119 7.59 7.54 14.12
N PHE A 120 6.68 8.27 13.46
CA PHE A 120 5.62 9.07 14.08
C PHE A 120 4.21 8.51 13.82
N GLU A 121 4.02 7.58 12.89
CA GLU A 121 2.72 7.03 12.52
C GLU A 121 2.86 5.66 11.82
N PRO A 122 1.87 4.76 11.92
CA PRO A 122 0.60 4.91 12.62
C PRO A 122 0.73 4.70 14.13
N SER A 123 -0.34 4.99 14.85
CA SER A 123 -0.51 4.50 16.22
C SER A 123 -0.90 3.00 16.22
N GLU A 124 -0.72 2.33 17.36
CA GLU A 124 -1.17 0.94 17.53
C GLU A 124 -2.70 0.83 17.34
N GLU A 125 -3.46 1.83 17.80
CA GLU A 125 -4.93 1.85 17.69
C GLU A 125 -5.41 1.96 16.24
N ASP A 126 -4.81 2.88 15.47
CA ASP A 126 -5.14 3.09 14.06
C ASP A 126 -4.84 1.84 13.22
N LEU A 127 -3.68 1.21 13.46
CA LEU A 127 -3.29 -0.01 12.76
C LEU A 127 -4.27 -1.17 13.04
N LYS A 128 -4.60 -1.41 14.32
CA LYS A 128 -5.58 -2.44 14.70
C LYS A 128 -6.95 -2.19 14.09
N SER A 129 -7.44 -0.96 14.27
CA SER A 129 -8.77 -0.56 13.81
C SER A 129 -8.91 -0.73 12.29
N ALA A 130 -7.87 -0.39 11.52
CA ALA A 130 -7.88 -0.59 10.09
C ALA A 130 -7.88 -2.08 9.69
N ILE A 131 -7.04 -2.91 10.32
CA ILE A 131 -6.99 -4.36 10.03
C ILE A 131 -8.35 -5.00 10.35
N ASP A 132 -8.91 -4.74 11.54
CA ASP A 132 -10.23 -5.24 11.94
C ASP A 132 -11.32 -4.82 10.95
N LYS A 133 -11.28 -3.56 10.50
CA LYS A 133 -12.28 -3.00 9.59
C LYS A 133 -12.22 -3.63 8.20
N TYR A 134 -11.04 -3.90 7.67
CA TYR A 134 -10.92 -4.58 6.38
C TYR A 134 -11.28 -6.07 6.48
N ALA A 135 -10.81 -6.74 7.54
CA ALA A 135 -11.13 -8.13 7.81
C ALA A 135 -12.63 -8.38 8.02
N SER A 136 -13.39 -7.39 8.51
CA SER A 136 -14.83 -7.51 8.68
C SER A 136 -15.61 -7.65 7.36
N LEU A 137 -14.94 -7.52 6.21
CA LEU A 137 -15.50 -7.78 4.88
C LEU A 137 -15.31 -9.23 4.42
N ASP A 138 -14.77 -10.11 5.27
CA ASP A 138 -14.41 -11.50 4.94
C ASP A 138 -13.36 -11.57 3.81
N LEU A 139 -12.39 -10.65 3.87
CA LEU A 139 -11.31 -10.50 2.90
C LEU A 139 -9.95 -10.73 3.57
N ASP A 140 -8.99 -11.22 2.78
CA ASP A 140 -7.58 -11.28 3.16
C ASP A 140 -7.02 -9.86 3.36
N VAL A 141 -6.13 -9.68 4.33
CA VAL A 141 -5.40 -8.41 4.52
C VAL A 141 -3.90 -8.64 4.35
N GLN A 142 -3.22 -7.76 3.63
CA GLN A 142 -1.77 -7.80 3.46
C GLN A 142 -1.12 -6.47 3.80
N ILE A 143 0.10 -6.51 4.33
CA ILE A 143 1.02 -5.38 4.32
C ILE A 143 1.92 -5.54 3.10
N THR A 144 1.87 -4.61 2.14
CA THR A 144 2.40 -4.85 0.78
C THR A 144 3.71 -4.12 0.47
N GLU A 145 3.99 -3.00 1.14
CA GLU A 145 5.08 -2.07 0.79
C GLU A 145 5.73 -1.45 2.05
N LEU A 146 5.97 -2.26 3.08
CA LEU A 146 6.40 -1.76 4.40
C LEU A 146 7.78 -1.08 4.35
N ASP A 147 7.80 0.19 4.75
CA ASP A 147 9.00 0.96 5.05
C ASP A 147 8.71 2.02 6.15
N ILE A 148 9.70 2.32 7.01
CA ILE A 148 9.51 3.20 8.18
C ILE A 148 10.43 4.42 8.08
N SER A 149 9.89 5.51 7.57
CA SER A 149 10.60 6.77 7.42
C SER A 149 11.02 7.39 8.75
N ILE A 150 12.23 7.96 8.81
CA ILE A 150 12.67 8.77 9.97
C ILE A 150 12.10 10.19 9.98
N TYR A 151 11.39 10.57 8.93
CA TYR A 151 10.73 11.86 8.78
C TYR A 151 9.21 11.71 8.86
N LYS A 152 8.53 12.79 9.27
CA LYS A 152 7.08 12.91 9.15
C LYS A 152 6.67 12.77 7.69
N TRP A 153 5.51 12.19 7.44
CA TRP A 153 4.96 12.05 6.10
C TRP A 153 4.73 13.41 5.44
N GLU A 154 5.16 13.54 4.19
CA GLU A 154 4.91 14.73 3.37
C GLU A 154 4.39 14.29 2.00
N LYS A 155 3.29 14.89 1.55
CA LYS A 155 2.68 14.56 0.26
C LYS A 155 3.38 15.22 -0.92
N GLU A 156 3.66 16.51 -0.75
CA GLU A 156 4.09 17.35 -1.86
C GLU A 156 5.60 17.31 -1.99
N ARG A 157 6.06 17.18 -3.24
CA ARG A 157 7.49 17.28 -3.53
C ARG A 157 8.01 18.66 -3.19
N ARG A 158 9.18 18.72 -2.60
CA ARG A 158 9.88 19.98 -2.31
C ARG A 158 11.40 19.78 -2.36
N GLU A 159 12.10 20.90 -2.45
CA GLU A 159 13.56 20.91 -2.33
C GLU A 159 14.00 20.61 -0.89
N ILE A 160 15.21 20.06 -0.77
CA ILE A 160 15.88 19.89 0.51
C ILE A 160 16.19 21.26 1.12
N ARG A 161 15.93 21.42 2.42
CA ARG A 161 16.24 22.70 3.09
C ARG A 161 17.72 22.74 3.48
N PRO A 162 18.36 23.93 3.49
CA PRO A 162 19.78 24.03 3.85
C PRO A 162 20.16 23.50 5.24
N ASP A 163 19.21 23.48 6.18
CA ASP A 163 19.36 23.05 7.57
C ASP A 163 18.84 21.63 7.85
N GLU A 164 18.37 20.93 6.81
CA GLU A 164 17.77 19.62 6.94
C GLU A 164 18.83 18.53 7.16
N GLN A 165 18.78 17.87 8.31
CA GLN A 165 19.70 16.78 8.63
C GLN A 165 19.18 15.44 8.09
N ASP A 166 20.08 14.66 7.51
CA ASP A 166 19.86 13.29 7.02
C ASP A 166 20.77 12.26 7.68
N THR A 167 21.19 12.57 8.90
CA THR A 167 21.97 11.64 9.72
C THR A 167 21.03 10.73 10.49
N PHE A 168 21.25 9.42 10.37
CA PHE A 168 20.55 8.43 11.17
C PHE A 168 21.16 8.37 12.58
N THR A 169 20.65 9.22 13.47
CA THR A 169 21.16 9.34 14.84
C THR A 169 20.72 8.15 15.72
N PRO A 170 21.41 7.87 16.85
CA PRO A 170 20.97 6.85 17.80
C PRO A 170 19.54 7.05 18.33
N GLU A 171 19.09 8.31 18.46
CA GLU A 171 17.72 8.61 18.86
C GLU A 171 16.69 8.21 17.79
N LEU A 172 16.98 8.49 16.51
CA LEU A 172 16.13 8.08 15.39
C LEU A 172 16.15 6.56 15.22
N GLU A 173 17.30 5.91 15.43
CA GLU A 173 17.41 4.45 15.43
C GLU A 173 16.53 3.82 16.52
N GLN A 174 16.56 4.37 17.74
CA GLN A 174 15.71 3.88 18.83
C GLN A 174 14.22 4.06 18.50
N LYS A 175 13.81 5.22 17.99
CA LYS A 175 12.41 5.46 17.58
C LYS A 175 11.96 4.51 16.47
N GLN A 176 12.84 4.22 15.50
CA GLN A 176 12.55 3.26 14.44
C GLN A 176 12.43 1.84 14.99
N MET A 177 13.30 1.43 15.93
CA MET A 177 13.18 0.15 16.62
C MET A 177 11.85 0.02 17.37
N ASP A 178 11.44 1.06 18.10
CA ASP A 178 10.19 1.05 18.88
C ASP A 178 8.97 0.96 17.95
N GLN A 179 9.00 1.69 16.83
CA GLN A 179 7.93 1.63 15.82
C GLN A 179 7.82 0.24 15.18
N TYR A 180 8.94 -0.38 14.79
CA TYR A 180 8.94 -1.75 14.27
C TYR A 180 8.47 -2.78 15.32
N ASP A 181 8.90 -2.66 16.58
CA ASP A 181 8.48 -3.55 17.67
C ASP A 181 6.96 -3.46 17.87
N MET A 182 6.40 -2.25 17.91
CA MET A 182 4.96 -2.02 18.00
C MET A 182 4.22 -2.66 16.82
N ILE A 183 4.61 -2.32 15.59
CA ILE A 183 3.97 -2.82 14.37
C ILE A 183 3.98 -4.35 14.37
N PHE A 184 5.13 -4.99 14.52
CA PHE A 184 5.21 -6.45 14.44
C PHE A 184 4.54 -7.16 15.62
N ASN A 185 4.44 -6.53 16.79
CA ASN A 185 3.61 -7.05 17.88
C ASN A 185 2.11 -7.01 17.54
N VAL A 186 1.65 -5.99 16.81
CA VAL A 186 0.29 -5.98 16.26
C VAL A 186 0.15 -7.03 15.18
N LEU A 187 0.99 -7.02 14.13
CA LEU A 187 0.84 -7.95 13.00
C LEU A 187 0.85 -9.42 13.44
N ARG A 188 1.67 -9.79 14.44
CA ARG A 188 1.67 -11.16 15.00
C ARG A 188 0.37 -11.53 15.71
N LYS A 189 -0.33 -10.58 16.34
CA LYS A 189 -1.67 -10.82 16.92
C LYS A 189 -2.73 -11.06 15.85
N TYR A 190 -2.54 -10.49 14.66
CA TYR A 190 -3.42 -10.65 13.50
C TYR A 190 -2.92 -11.71 12.51
N LYS A 191 -2.07 -12.64 12.93
CA LYS A 191 -1.49 -13.69 12.06
C LYS A 191 -2.52 -14.58 11.35
N ASP A 192 -3.72 -14.70 11.92
CA ASP A 192 -4.81 -15.51 11.36
C ASP A 192 -5.65 -14.71 10.34
N THR A 193 -5.41 -13.39 10.24
CA THR A 193 -6.06 -12.45 9.30
C THR A 193 -5.11 -11.96 8.22
N LEU A 194 -3.83 -11.75 8.57
CA LEU A 194 -2.82 -11.23 7.66
C LEU A 194 -2.18 -12.34 6.85
N THR A 195 -2.28 -12.27 5.53
CA THR A 195 -1.74 -13.31 4.62
C THR A 195 -0.34 -12.98 4.09
N GLY A 196 0.17 -11.77 4.32
CA GLY A 196 1.49 -11.35 3.86
C GLY A 196 1.99 -10.05 4.50
N VAL A 197 3.31 -9.96 4.66
CA VAL A 197 4.05 -8.74 5.03
C VAL A 197 5.26 -8.62 4.12
N THR A 198 5.22 -7.64 3.21
CA THR A 198 6.27 -7.36 2.22
C THR A 198 6.91 -6.01 2.51
N PHE A 199 8.24 -5.95 2.45
CA PHE A 199 9.00 -4.71 2.60
C PHE A 199 9.24 -4.06 1.24
N TRP A 200 9.17 -2.73 1.18
CA TRP A 200 9.40 -1.99 -0.07
C TRP A 200 10.88 -1.71 -0.29
N ASN A 201 11.58 -2.77 -0.69
CA ASN A 201 13.01 -2.90 -0.97
C ASN A 201 13.81 -3.59 0.17
N ILE A 202 15.06 -3.93 -0.13
CA ILE A 202 15.93 -4.76 0.70
C ILE A 202 16.68 -3.93 1.74
N SER A 203 17.27 -2.80 1.35
CA SER A 203 18.20 -2.07 2.20
C SER A 203 18.19 -0.56 1.99
N ASP A 204 18.71 0.13 2.99
CA ASP A 204 18.96 1.57 2.98
C ASP A 204 20.05 1.98 1.99
N GLN A 205 20.61 1.08 1.17
CA GLN A 205 21.52 1.48 0.10
C GLN A 205 20.79 2.39 -0.89
N TYR A 206 19.58 1.98 -1.30
CA TYR A 206 18.71 2.74 -2.18
C TYR A 206 17.27 2.60 -1.68
N SER A 207 16.61 3.71 -1.35
CA SER A 207 15.17 3.72 -1.12
C SER A 207 14.53 4.74 -2.05
N TRP A 208 13.31 4.46 -2.52
CA TRP A 208 12.52 5.45 -3.25
C TRP A 208 12.32 6.73 -2.43
N LEU A 209 12.29 6.60 -1.09
CA LEU A 209 12.20 7.70 -0.13
C LEU A 209 13.43 8.61 -0.07
N ASP A 210 14.53 8.25 -0.74
CA ASP A 210 15.68 9.15 -0.93
C ASP A 210 15.43 10.17 -2.06
N THR A 211 14.39 9.94 -2.87
CA THR A 211 14.00 10.78 -4.02
C THR A 211 12.59 11.35 -3.92
N TYR A 212 11.81 10.91 -2.94
CA TYR A 212 10.46 11.37 -2.66
C TYR A 212 10.23 11.43 -1.15
N PRO A 213 9.58 12.47 -0.62
CA PRO A 213 9.13 13.69 -1.31
C PRO A 213 10.26 14.71 -1.51
N VAL A 214 11.42 14.49 -0.90
CA VAL A 214 12.58 15.40 -0.93
C VAL A 214 13.73 14.71 -1.62
N GLU A 215 14.09 15.20 -2.81
CA GLU A 215 15.19 14.61 -3.58
C GLU A 215 16.55 14.87 -2.90
N GLY A 216 17.34 13.80 -2.74
CA GLY A 216 18.68 13.88 -2.16
C GLY A 216 18.73 13.77 -0.63
N ARG A 217 17.58 13.63 0.06
CA ARG A 217 17.52 13.48 1.52
C ARG A 217 17.48 12.00 1.90
N LYS A 218 18.49 11.50 2.61
CA LYS A 218 18.56 10.07 2.98
C LYS A 218 17.53 9.68 4.05
N ASN A 219 16.79 8.59 3.83
CA ASN A 219 15.65 8.23 4.69
C ASN A 219 15.88 7.07 5.68
N TYR A 220 16.73 6.09 5.35
CA TYR A 220 17.02 4.90 6.16
C TYR A 220 15.80 4.05 6.58
N PRO A 221 14.84 3.72 5.70
CA PRO A 221 13.54 3.23 6.14
C PRO A 221 13.42 1.70 6.25
N LEU A 222 14.50 0.94 6.01
CA LEU A 222 14.48 -0.53 5.90
C LEU A 222 15.26 -1.22 7.01
N LEU A 223 15.31 -2.56 6.99
CA LEU A 223 15.95 -3.37 8.02
C LEU A 223 17.47 -3.55 7.85
N PHE A 224 17.99 -3.28 6.65
CA PHE A 224 19.40 -3.42 6.32
C PHE A 224 19.99 -2.06 5.99
N ASP A 225 21.21 -1.79 6.45
CA ASP A 225 21.91 -0.54 6.20
C ASP A 225 22.45 -0.44 4.75
N LYS A 226 23.16 0.67 4.46
CA LYS A 226 23.77 0.93 3.15
C LYS A 226 24.79 -0.13 2.70
N ASN A 227 25.28 -0.97 3.61
CA ASN A 227 26.26 -2.03 3.39
C ASN A 227 25.64 -3.43 3.52
N LEU A 228 24.31 -3.53 3.47
CA LEU A 228 23.55 -4.77 3.63
C LEU A 228 23.76 -5.46 4.99
N LYS A 229 24.14 -4.70 6.02
CA LYS A 229 24.22 -5.22 7.40
C LYS A 229 22.87 -4.99 8.10
N PRO A 230 22.39 -5.96 8.89
CA PRO A 230 21.15 -5.79 9.63
C PRO A 230 21.30 -4.61 10.60
N LYS A 231 20.30 -3.73 10.61
CA LYS A 231 20.13 -2.68 11.62
C LYS A 231 19.52 -3.30 12.87
N LYS A 232 19.57 -2.61 14.00
CA LYS A 232 18.94 -3.09 15.25
C LYS A 232 17.43 -3.30 15.14
N ALA A 233 16.77 -2.60 14.21
CA ALA A 233 15.36 -2.82 13.88
C ALA A 233 15.08 -4.24 13.34
N TYR A 234 16.05 -4.89 12.69
CA TYR A 234 15.92 -6.26 12.19
C TYR A 234 15.49 -7.22 13.31
N ASP A 235 16.13 -7.12 14.48
CA ASP A 235 15.84 -8.00 15.63
C ASP A 235 14.41 -7.81 16.16
N LYS A 236 13.83 -6.61 16.02
CA LYS A 236 12.43 -6.34 16.43
C LYS A 236 11.44 -7.08 15.54
N VAL A 237 11.80 -7.29 14.28
CA VAL A 237 11.01 -8.00 13.28
C VAL A 237 11.19 -9.52 13.40
N THR A 238 12.43 -9.99 13.60
CA THR A 238 12.76 -11.42 13.53
C THR A 238 12.77 -12.14 14.87
N ASP A 239 12.68 -11.43 16.01
CA ASP A 239 12.53 -12.08 17.31
C ASP A 239 11.08 -12.51 17.55
N PHE A 240 10.80 -13.80 17.26
CA PHE A 240 9.50 -14.43 17.46
C PHE A 240 9.28 -14.98 18.87
N LYS A 241 10.24 -14.80 19.80
CA LYS A 241 10.16 -15.38 21.16
C LYS A 241 9.49 -14.47 22.20
N LYS A 242 9.07 -13.27 21.78
CA LYS A 242 8.34 -12.32 22.63
C LYS A 242 6.85 -12.63 22.70
#